data_AF-A0A5M8STC5-F1
#
_entry.id   AF-A0A5M8STC5-F1
#
_cell.length_a   1.000
_cell.length_b   1.000
_cell.length_c   1.000
_cell.angle_alpha   90.00
_cell.angle_beta   90.00
_cell.angle_gamma   90.00
#
_symmetry.space_group_name_H-M   'P 1'
#
loop_
_entity.id
_entity.type
_entity.pdbx_description
1 polymer ?
#
loop_
_entity_poly.entity_id
_entity_poly.type
_entity_poly.pdbx_seq_one_letter_code
_entity_poly.pdbx_strand_id
1 'polypeptide(L)'
;MAKLIGNLRITAIPASEGVKAHFEVVFVPYAGRHNTKPVKAHTYDELVSLLSDLRFGEDEATRWAGKARSQGIVLIDSFERADTLLREKGLVA
;
A
#
# COMPACT_ATOMS: atom_id res chain seq x y z
N MET A 1 2.12 -1.77 22.08
CA MET A 1 2.50 -1.24 20.75
C MET A 1 1.40 -0.34 20.25
N ALA A 2 1.71 0.88 19.80
CA ALA A 2 0.73 1.77 19.21
C ALA A 2 0.32 1.24 17.83
N LYS A 3 -0.97 1.31 17.54
CA LYS A 3 -1.50 1.05 16.20
C LYS A 3 -1.85 2.36 15.55
N LEU A 4 -1.67 2.43 14.24
CA LEU A 4 -2.15 3.53 13.42
C LEU A 4 -3.33 3.04 12.60
N ILE A 5 -4.34 3.90 12.48
CA ILE A 5 -5.52 3.68 11.67
C ILE A 5 -5.59 4.74 10.57
N GLY A 6 -5.99 4.30 9.39
CA GLY A 6 -6.12 5.16 8.22
C GLY A 6 -6.61 4.39 7.02
N ASN A 7 -6.40 4.96 5.84
CA ASN A 7 -6.65 4.28 4.58
C ASN A 7 -5.35 3.76 3.98
N LEU A 8 -5.42 2.64 3.27
CA LEU A 8 -4.34 2.23 2.39
C LEU A 8 -4.75 2.55 0.95
N ARG A 9 -4.03 3.47 0.30
CA ARG A 9 -4.25 3.81 -1.10
C ARG A 9 -3.24 3.05 -1.96
N ILE A 10 -3.74 2.35 -2.97
CA ILE A 10 -2.94 1.70 -4.01
C ILE A 10 -3.21 2.43 -5.32
N THR A 11 -2.16 2.83 -6.02
CA THR A 11 -2.26 3.54 -7.30
C THR A 11 -1.36 2.87 -8.33
N ALA A 12 -1.92 2.38 -9.43
CA ALA A 12 -1.18 1.95 -10.60
C ALA A 12 -0.72 3.18 -11.37
N ILE A 13 0.60 3.35 -11.43
CA ILE A 13 1.27 4.40 -12.17
C ILE A 13 1.67 3.83 -13.54
N PRO A 14 1.17 4.40 -14.65
CA PRO A 14 1.58 3.97 -15.98
C PRO A 14 3.06 4.28 -16.22
N ALA A 15 3.67 3.59 -17.19
CA ALA A 15 5.02 3.92 -17.60
C ALA A 15 5.06 5.33 -18.21
N SER A 16 6.06 6.12 -17.81
CA SER A 16 6.37 7.42 -18.40
C SER A 16 7.86 7.46 -18.76
N GLU A 17 8.31 8.51 -19.45
CA GLU A 17 9.73 8.62 -19.82
C GLU A 17 10.63 8.51 -18.58
N GLY A 18 11.56 7.54 -18.62
CA GLY A 18 12.48 7.25 -17.51
C GLY A 18 11.88 6.52 -16.30
N VAL A 19 10.58 6.24 -16.26
CA VAL A 19 9.90 5.58 -15.12
C VAL A 19 9.09 4.37 -15.59
N LYS A 20 9.44 3.19 -15.09
CA LYS A 20 8.68 1.96 -15.33
C LYS A 20 7.30 2.03 -14.67
N ALA A 21 6.31 1.41 -15.30
CA ALA A 21 5.02 1.18 -14.67
C ALA A 21 5.21 0.47 -13.31
N HIS A 22 4.47 0.88 -12.30
CA HIS A 22 4.54 0.34 -10.95
C HIS A 22 3.27 0.67 -10.17
N PHE A 23 3.12 0.08 -9.00
CA PHE A 23 2.10 0.42 -8.03
C PHE A 23 2.73 1.25 -6.91
N GLU A 24 2.08 2.33 -6.52
CA GLU A 24 2.38 3.06 -5.30
C GLU A 24 1.38 2.68 -4.22
N VAL A 25 1.89 2.22 -3.07
CA VAL A 25 1.13 1.94 -1.87
C VAL A 25 1.43 3.02 -0.84
N VAL A 26 0.40 3.74 -0.40
CA VAL A 26 0.51 4.85 0.53
C VAL A 26 -0.43 4.61 1.71
N PHE A 27 0.10 4.68 2.93
CA PHE A 27 -0.72 4.75 4.12
C PHE A 27 -1.17 6.20 4.35
N VAL A 28 -2.46 6.41 4.62
CA VAL A 28 -3.07 7.73 4.83
C VAL A 28 -3.74 7.71 6.20
N PRO A 29 -3.07 8.16 7.28
CA PRO A 29 -3.60 8.11 8.64
C PRO A 29 -4.82 9.03 8.80
N TYR A 30 -5.79 8.62 9.60
CA TYR A 30 -6.96 9.47 9.92
C TYR A 30 -6.63 10.61 10.89
N ALA A 31 -5.61 10.43 11.71
CA ALA A 31 -5.21 11.40 12.72
C ALA A 31 -3.69 11.47 12.85
N GLY A 32 -3.22 12.65 13.26
CA GLY A 32 -1.79 12.91 13.46
C GLY A 32 -1.06 13.37 12.20
N ARG A 33 0.07 14.04 12.39
CA ARG A 33 1.01 14.39 11.33
C ARG A 33 2.04 13.27 11.22
N HIS A 34 1.71 12.19 10.52
CA HIS A 34 2.70 11.16 10.19
C HIS A 34 3.34 11.48 8.84
N ASN A 35 4.66 11.29 8.77
CA ASN A 35 5.38 11.43 7.51
C ASN A 35 5.25 10.13 6.72
N THR A 36 4.20 10.02 5.93
CA THR A 36 3.91 8.84 5.12
C THR A 36 4.55 8.95 3.75
N LYS A 37 5.10 7.84 3.24
CA LYS A 37 5.75 7.79 1.93
C LYS A 37 5.16 6.67 1.07
N PRO A 38 5.08 6.84 -0.26
CA PRO A 38 4.71 5.77 -1.17
C PRO A 38 5.81 4.69 -1.18
N VAL A 39 5.38 3.45 -1.01
CA VAL A 39 6.18 2.25 -1.28
C VAL A 39 5.85 1.77 -2.68
N LYS A 40 6.88 1.44 -3.46
CA LYS A 40 6.73 1.03 -4.86
C LYS A 40 6.78 -0.48 -4.99
N ALA A 41 5.83 -1.04 -5.73
CA ALA A 41 5.86 -2.42 -6.21
C ALA A 41 5.85 -2.41 -7.74
N HIS A 42 6.87 -2.96 -8.38
CA HIS A 42 7.04 -2.89 -9.83
C HIS A 42 6.27 -3.96 -10.58
N THR A 43 5.87 -5.03 -9.89
CA THR A 43 5.11 -6.13 -10.47
C THR A 43 3.85 -6.41 -9.67
N TYR A 44 2.92 -7.16 -10.27
CA TYR A 44 1.72 -7.64 -9.59
C TYR A 44 2.09 -8.52 -8.38
N ASP A 45 3.07 -9.41 -8.54
CA ASP A 45 3.49 -10.32 -7.48
C ASP A 45 4.16 -9.56 -6.33
N GLU A 46 4.98 -8.55 -6.62
CA GLU A 46 5.53 -7.65 -5.59
C GLU A 46 4.43 -6.92 -4.81
N LEU A 47 3.36 -6.49 -5.49
CA LEU A 47 2.22 -5.85 -4.81
C LEU A 47 1.49 -6.86 -3.90
N VAL A 48 1.26 -8.08 -4.37
CA VAL A 48 0.65 -9.14 -3.55
C VAL A 48 1.54 -9.45 -2.34
N SER A 49 2.85 -9.63 -2.54
CA SER A 49 3.80 -9.86 -1.45
C SER A 49 3.80 -8.71 -0.43
N LEU A 50 3.79 -7.45 -0.89
CA LEU A 50 3.71 -6.28 -0.01
C LEU A 50 2.42 -6.27 0.82
N LEU A 51 1.27 -6.61 0.22
CA LEU A 51 0.01 -6.70 0.95
C LEU A 51 0.02 -7.86 1.96
N SER A 52 0.53 -9.03 1.59
CA SER A 52 0.69 -10.16 2.52
C SER A 52 1.60 -9.80 3.70
N ASP A 53 2.68 -9.07 3.43
CA ASP A 53 3.59 -8.53 4.44
C ASP A 53 2.90 -7.54 5.40
N LEU A 54 1.95 -6.77 4.89
CA LEU A 54 1.05 -5.92 5.65
C LEU A 54 -0.08 -6.71 6.34
N ARG A 55 0.04 -8.04 6.44
CA ARG A 55 -0.91 -8.93 7.12
C ARG A 55 -2.30 -8.92 6.51
N PHE A 56 -2.41 -8.74 5.19
CA PHE A 56 -3.62 -9.14 4.48
C PHE A 56 -3.63 -10.66 4.31
N GLY A 57 -4.81 -11.29 4.29
CA GLY A 57 -4.93 -12.68 3.88
C GLY A 57 -4.57 -12.84 2.40
N GLU A 58 -4.13 -14.02 1.97
CA GLU A 58 -3.66 -14.26 0.60
C GLU A 58 -4.72 -13.92 -0.47
N ASP A 59 -5.96 -14.39 -0.27
CA ASP A 59 -7.09 -14.08 -1.15
C ASP A 59 -7.40 -12.58 -1.17
N GLU A 60 -7.28 -11.93 -0.02
CA GLU A 60 -7.56 -10.51 0.13
C GLU A 60 -6.49 -9.66 -0.57
N ALA A 61 -5.21 -9.99 -0.37
CA ALA A 61 -4.07 -9.37 -1.02
C ALA A 61 -4.20 -9.47 -2.55
N THR A 62 -4.49 -10.68 -3.05
CA THR A 62 -4.72 -10.93 -4.48
C THR A 62 -5.91 -10.12 -5.00
N ARG A 63 -7.02 -10.07 -4.25
CA ARG A 63 -8.21 -9.29 -4.63
C ARG A 63 -7.89 -7.80 -4.75
N TRP A 64 -7.20 -7.22 -3.78
CA TRP A 64 -6.87 -5.80 -3.78
C TRP A 64 -5.84 -5.44 -4.85
N ALA A 65 -4.82 -6.27 -5.06
CA ALA A 65 -3.88 -6.12 -6.16
C ALA A 65 -4.58 -6.17 -7.53
N GLY A 66 -5.51 -7.12 -7.71
CA GLY A 66 -6.31 -7.24 -8.94
C GLY A 66 -7.21 -6.02 -9.19
N LYS A 67 -7.82 -5.47 -8.15
CA LYS A 67 -8.57 -4.21 -8.25
C LYS A 67 -7.67 -3.04 -8.62
N ALA A 68 -6.50 -2.91 -8.00
CA ALA A 68 -5.56 -1.82 -8.29
C ALA A 68 -5.09 -1.86 -9.76
N ARG A 69 -4.80 -3.06 -10.28
CA ARG A 69 -4.43 -3.27 -11.68
C ARG A 69 -5.54 -2.90 -12.66
N SER A 70 -6.80 -3.17 -12.34
CA SER A 70 -7.93 -2.94 -13.26
C SER A 70 -8.55 -1.54 -13.16
N GLN A 71 -8.57 -0.95 -11.96
CA GLN A 71 -9.25 0.34 -11.70
C GLN A 71 -8.28 1.52 -11.65
N GLY A 72 -6.98 1.26 -11.61
CA GLY A 72 -5.95 2.30 -11.52
C GLY A 72 -5.74 2.82 -10.10
N ILE A 73 -6.81 3.20 -9.38
CA ILE A 73 -6.73 3.68 -8.00
C ILE A 73 -7.70 2.89 -7.13
N VAL A 74 -7.21 2.39 -6.00
CA VAL A 74 -8.01 1.68 -5.00
C VAL A 74 -7.72 2.23 -3.62
N LEU A 75 -8.78 2.38 -2.82
CA LEU A 75 -8.71 2.77 -1.43
C LEU A 75 -9.21 1.59 -0.57
N ILE A 76 -8.43 1.21 0.43
CA ILE A 76 -8.80 0.23 1.44
C ILE A 76 -9.04 1.00 2.72
N ASP A 77 -10.31 1.15 3.09
CA ASP A 77 -10.72 1.95 4.22
C ASP A 77 -10.44 1.26 5.56
N SER A 78 -10.20 2.07 6.60
CA SER A 78 -10.06 1.59 7.99
C SER A 78 -8.97 0.53 8.18
N PHE A 79 -7.88 0.67 7.42
CA PHE A 79 -6.67 -0.12 7.56
C PHE A 79 -5.96 0.23 8.88
N GLU A 80 -5.87 -0.75 9.77
CA GLU A 80 -5.26 -0.62 11.09
C GLU A 80 -4.10 -1.60 11.25
N ARG A 81 -2.89 -1.09 11.48
CA ARG A 81 -1.69 -1.92 11.72
C ARG A 81 -0.78 -1.31 12.78
N ALA A 82 0.14 -2.12 13.29
CA ALA A 82 1.16 -1.67 14.24
C ALA A 82 2.05 -0.59 13.60
N ASP A 83 2.35 0.48 14.34
CA ASP A 83 3.24 1.55 13.88
C ASP A 83 4.61 1.01 13.43
N THR A 84 5.17 0.04 14.18
CA THR A 84 6.45 -0.59 13.83
C THR A 84 6.40 -1.31 12.48
N LEU A 85 5.31 -2.03 12.18
CA LEU A 85 5.15 -2.69 10.89
C LEU A 85 5.10 -1.69 9.74
N LEU A 86 4.38 -0.57 9.92
CA LEU A 86 4.28 0.47 8.89
C LEU A 86 5.62 1.14 8.63
N ARG A 87 6.44 1.32 9.67
CA ARG A 87 7.82 1.82 9.56
C ARG A 87 8.75 0.82 8.88
N GLU A 88 8.70 -0.44 9.28
CA GLU A 88 9.48 -1.54 8.67
C GLU A 88 9.20 -1.68 7.17
N LYS A 89 7.95 -1.46 6.75
CA LYS A 89 7.56 -1.49 5.34
C LYS A 89 7.77 -0.15 4.61
N GLY A 90 8.28 0.88 5.29
CA GLY A 90 8.59 2.18 4.70
C GLY A 90 7.37 3.06 4.41
N LEU A 91 6.18 2.69 4.89
CA LEU A 91 4.95 3.47 4.73
C LEU A 91 4.92 4.69 5.67
N VAL A 92 5.66 4.64 6.76
CA VAL A 92 5.82 5.72 7.75
C VAL A 92 7.32 5.93 7.99
N ALA A 93 7.78 7.18 7.98
CA ALA A 93 9.16 7.55 8.31
C ALA A 93 9.40 7.62 9.82
#